data_AF-A0A2D2APC0-F1
#
_entry.id   AF-A0A2D2APC0-F1
#
_cell.length_a   1.000
_cell.length_b   1.000
_cell.length_c   1.000
_cell.angle_alpha   90.00
_cell.angle_beta   90.00
_cell.angle_gamma   90.00
#
_symmetry.space_group_name_H-M   'P 1'
#
loop_
_entity.id
_entity.type
_entity.pdbx_description
1 polymer ?
#
loop_
_entity_poly.entity_id
_entity_poly.type
_entity_poly.pdbx_seq_one_letter_code
_entity_poly.pdbx_strand_id
1 'polypeptide(L)'
;LMFFLALYFAFMLNWRGVLHFYEILYKLEDFKFGFAISLPILLVAALNFVFVPFSIRYLIKPFFALLIALSAIVSYTMMKYRVLFDQNMIQNIFETNQNEALAYLSLPIIVWVTIAGFIPAILLFFVEIEYEEKWFKGILTRALSMFASLIVIAVIAALYYQDYVSVGRNNSNLQREIVPANFVNSTVKYVYNRYLAEPIPFTTLGDDAKRDTNQSKPTLMFLVVGETARGKNFSMNGYEKDTNPFTSKSGGVISFNDVRSCGTATAVSVPCMFSNMGRKEFDDNRARNSEGLLDVLQKTGISIFWKENDGGCKGVCDRVPNIEIEPKDHPKFCDKNTCYDEVVLQDLDSEIA
;
A
#
# COMPACT_ATOMS: atom_id res chain seq x y z
N LEU A 1 20.09 -25.63 4.17
CA LEU A 1 19.84 -24.24 3.71
C LEU A 1 18.37 -23.80 3.86
N MET A 2 17.40 -24.44 3.19
CA MET A 2 15.98 -24.00 3.21
C MET A 2 15.40 -23.83 4.62
N PHE A 3 15.65 -24.81 5.49
CA PHE A 3 15.21 -24.73 6.89
C PHE A 3 15.80 -23.53 7.64
N PHE A 4 17.08 -23.20 7.43
CA PHE A 4 17.72 -22.02 8.02
C PHE A 4 17.14 -20.72 7.47
N LEU A 5 16.81 -20.66 6.18
CA LEU A 5 16.08 -19.51 5.63
C LEU A 5 14.69 -19.38 6.27
N ALA A 6 13.95 -20.48 6.43
CA ALA A 6 12.66 -20.46 7.10
C ALA A 6 12.76 -19.97 8.56
N LEU A 7 13.77 -20.43 9.31
CA LEU A 7 14.07 -19.92 10.65
C LEU A 7 14.37 -18.42 10.63
N TYR A 8 15.25 -17.98 9.72
CA TYR A 8 15.63 -16.57 9.60
C TYR A 8 14.41 -15.68 9.33
N PHE A 9 13.58 -16.07 8.36
CA PHE A 9 12.35 -15.35 8.05
C PHE A 9 11.37 -15.36 9.22
N ALA A 10 11.14 -16.50 9.87
CA ALA A 10 10.18 -16.63 10.95
C ALA A 10 10.55 -15.79 12.19
N PHE A 11 11.84 -15.75 12.55
CA PHE A 11 12.27 -15.12 13.80
C PHE A 11 12.81 -13.70 13.62
N MET A 12 13.49 -13.39 12.50
CA MET A 12 14.05 -12.06 12.28
C MET A 12 13.09 -11.16 11.50
N LEU A 13 12.63 -11.61 10.33
CA LEU A 13 11.87 -10.76 9.39
C LEU A 13 10.36 -10.72 9.71
N ASN A 14 9.84 -11.70 10.43
CA ASN A 14 8.45 -11.74 10.90
C ASN A 14 8.29 -11.28 12.35
N TRP A 15 9.34 -10.68 12.95
CA TRP A 15 9.33 -10.30 14.35
C TRP A 15 8.10 -9.46 14.74
N ARG A 16 7.67 -8.53 13.89
CA ARG A 16 6.47 -7.72 14.15
C ARG A 16 5.20 -8.57 14.22
N GLY A 17 4.96 -9.45 13.25
CA GLY A 17 3.77 -10.29 13.21
C GLY A 17 3.71 -11.25 14.41
N VAL A 18 4.87 -11.78 14.81
CA VAL A 18 5.00 -12.60 16.02
C VAL A 18 4.68 -11.79 17.27
N LEU A 19 5.24 -10.58 17.42
CA LEU A 19 4.94 -9.69 18.55
C LEU A 19 3.45 -9.32 18.62
N HIS A 20 2.85 -8.96 17.50
CA HIS A 20 1.44 -8.58 17.45
C HIS A 20 0.52 -9.76 17.84
N PHE A 21 0.86 -10.99 17.41
CA PHE A 21 0.15 -12.17 17.87
C PHE A 21 0.25 -12.35 19.39
N TYR A 22 1.44 -12.21 19.98
CA TYR A 22 1.58 -12.29 21.43
C TYR A 22 0.86 -11.14 22.16
N GLU A 23 0.85 -9.92 21.62
CA GLU A 23 0.04 -8.79 22.14
C GLU A 23 -1.46 -9.14 22.18
N ILE A 24 -1.97 -9.90 21.21
CA ILE A 24 -3.34 -10.41 21.21
C ILE A 24 -3.52 -11.48 22.28
N LEU A 25 -2.61 -12.45 22.38
CA LEU A 25 -2.70 -13.52 23.38
C LEU A 25 -2.70 -12.99 24.81
N TYR A 26 -1.85 -12.00 25.12
CA TYR A 26 -1.79 -11.39 26.45
C TYR A 26 -3.05 -10.62 26.84
N LYS A 27 -3.94 -10.30 25.89
CA LYS A 27 -5.25 -9.68 26.16
C LYS A 27 -6.36 -10.69 26.37
N LEU A 28 -6.13 -11.97 26.08
CA LEU A 28 -7.08 -13.04 26.36
C LEU A 28 -6.99 -13.42 27.84
N GLU A 29 -8.14 -13.60 28.50
CA GLU A 29 -8.19 -13.97 29.92
C GLU A 29 -7.51 -15.33 30.17
N ASP A 30 -7.70 -16.29 29.25
CA ASP A 30 -7.07 -17.61 29.28
C ASP A 30 -6.59 -18.01 27.88
N PHE A 31 -5.35 -18.51 27.79
CA PHE A 31 -4.84 -19.17 26.58
C PHE A 31 -3.96 -20.37 26.94
N LYS A 32 -3.94 -21.37 26.05
CA LYS A 32 -3.08 -22.55 26.24
C LYS A 32 -1.62 -22.18 25.96
N PHE A 33 -0.72 -22.47 26.90
CA PHE A 33 0.72 -22.23 26.70
C PHE A 33 1.27 -22.92 25.43
N GLY A 34 0.78 -24.13 25.12
CA GLY A 34 1.17 -24.84 23.90
C GLY A 34 0.74 -24.15 22.59
N PHE A 35 -0.34 -23.37 22.61
CA PHE A 35 -0.77 -22.55 21.46
C PHE A 35 0.17 -21.35 21.25
N ALA A 36 0.65 -20.75 22.35
CA ALA A 36 1.61 -19.65 22.29
C ALA A 36 2.95 -20.10 21.68
N ILE A 37 3.42 -21.30 22.01
CA ILE A 37 4.66 -21.88 21.45
C ILE A 37 4.45 -22.39 20.01
N SER A 38 3.22 -22.80 19.65
CA SER A 38 2.99 -23.38 18.33
C SER A 38 3.15 -22.38 17.19
N LEU A 39 2.98 -21.06 17.41
CA LEU A 39 3.07 -20.09 16.32
C LEU A 39 4.45 -20.04 15.64
N PRO A 40 5.58 -19.81 16.34
CA PRO A 40 6.88 -19.82 15.68
C PRO A 40 7.17 -21.14 14.94
N ILE A 41 6.76 -22.27 15.52
CA ILE A 41 6.94 -23.60 14.91
C ILE A 41 6.10 -23.71 13.64
N LEU A 42 4.84 -23.29 13.68
CA LEU A 42 3.93 -23.25 12.55
C LEU A 42 4.49 -22.38 11.42
N LEU A 43 5.00 -21.20 11.77
CA LEU A 43 5.55 -20.25 10.81
C LEU A 43 6.79 -20.81 10.11
N VAL A 44 7.72 -21.41 10.85
CA VAL A 44 8.89 -22.10 10.28
C VAL A 44 8.48 -23.25 9.38
N ALA A 45 7.53 -24.09 9.82
CA ALA A 45 7.06 -25.23 9.04
C ALA A 45 6.40 -24.79 7.73
N ALA A 46 5.54 -23.76 7.78
CA ALA A 46 4.86 -23.18 6.62
C ALA A 46 5.84 -22.50 5.66
N LEU A 47 6.76 -21.69 6.15
CA LEU A 47 7.78 -21.05 5.31
C LEU A 47 8.71 -22.09 4.66
N ASN A 48 9.14 -23.11 5.41
CA ASN A 48 9.95 -24.19 4.84
C ASN A 48 9.19 -24.93 3.73
N PHE A 49 7.91 -25.25 3.94
CA PHE A 49 7.07 -25.88 2.92
C PHE A 49 7.00 -25.04 1.63
N VAL A 50 6.81 -23.73 1.76
CA VAL A 50 6.72 -22.80 0.62
C VAL A 50 8.07 -22.56 -0.04
N PHE A 51 9.18 -22.55 0.71
CA PHE A 51 10.51 -22.24 0.18
C PHE A 51 11.15 -23.40 -0.59
N VAL A 52 10.89 -24.65 -0.18
CA VAL A 52 11.50 -25.84 -0.80
C VAL A 52 11.26 -25.95 -2.32
N PRO A 53 10.07 -25.67 -2.87
CA PRO A 53 9.85 -25.62 -4.32
C PRO A 53 10.78 -24.68 -5.09
N PHE A 54 11.22 -23.58 -4.47
CA PHE A 54 12.11 -22.57 -5.07
C PHE A 54 13.60 -22.91 -4.95
N SER A 55 13.94 -24.12 -4.44
CA SER A 55 15.32 -24.59 -4.26
C SER A 55 16.02 -25.07 -5.55
N ILE A 56 15.73 -24.41 -6.69
CA ILE A 56 16.29 -24.72 -8.01
C ILE A 56 17.75 -24.22 -8.07
N ARG A 57 18.68 -25.07 -8.53
CA ARG A 57 20.14 -24.90 -8.41
C ARG A 57 20.67 -23.49 -8.76
N TYR A 58 20.24 -22.93 -9.88
CA TYR A 58 20.72 -21.62 -10.35
C TYR A 58 19.86 -20.44 -9.85
N LEU A 59 18.61 -20.70 -9.46
CA LEU A 59 17.66 -19.66 -9.05
C LEU A 59 17.74 -19.38 -7.54
N ILE A 60 18.12 -20.37 -6.73
CA ILE A 60 18.04 -20.33 -5.27
C ILE A 60 18.76 -19.12 -4.66
N LYS A 61 20.02 -18.87 -5.03
CA LYS A 61 20.81 -17.76 -4.48
C LYS A 61 20.24 -16.38 -4.87
N PRO A 62 20.09 -16.04 -6.17
CA PRO A 62 19.55 -14.72 -6.55
C PRO A 62 18.12 -14.50 -6.06
N PHE A 63 17.25 -15.52 -6.11
CA PHE A 63 15.87 -15.42 -5.65
C PHE A 63 15.78 -15.11 -4.16
N PHE A 64 16.44 -15.90 -3.30
CA PHE A 64 16.38 -15.68 -1.87
C PHE A 64 17.16 -14.44 -1.43
N ALA A 65 18.23 -14.05 -2.13
CA ALA A 65 18.92 -12.79 -1.87
C ALA A 65 18.00 -11.58 -2.08
N LEU A 66 17.27 -11.54 -3.20
CA LEU A 66 16.28 -10.51 -3.47
C LEU A 66 15.14 -10.55 -2.45
N LEU A 67 14.62 -11.76 -2.15
CA LEU A 67 13.53 -11.95 -1.21
C LEU A 67 13.90 -11.46 0.20
N ILE A 68 15.12 -11.75 0.67
CA ILE A 68 15.64 -11.28 1.96
C ILE A 68 15.72 -9.74 1.98
N ALA A 69 16.29 -9.12 0.95
CA ALA A 69 16.45 -7.67 0.88
C ALA A 69 15.09 -6.95 0.92
N LEU A 70 14.13 -7.37 0.08
CA LEU A 70 12.78 -6.81 0.06
C LEU A 70 12.06 -7.05 1.40
N SER A 71 12.20 -8.25 1.97
CA SER A 71 11.59 -8.60 3.25
C SER A 71 12.14 -7.78 4.42
N ALA A 72 13.41 -7.38 4.38
CA ALA A 72 13.99 -6.51 5.39
C ALA A 72 13.39 -5.10 5.36
N ILE A 73 13.16 -4.55 4.16
CA ILE A 73 12.47 -3.27 3.98
C ILE A 73 11.04 -3.36 4.53
N VAL A 74 10.29 -4.38 4.12
CA VAL A 74 8.91 -4.64 4.57
C VAL A 74 8.87 -4.83 6.09
N SER A 75 9.76 -5.64 6.64
CA SER A 75 9.86 -5.87 8.09
C SER A 75 10.06 -4.56 8.85
N TYR A 76 10.97 -3.69 8.39
CA TYR A 76 11.23 -2.42 9.06
C TYR A 76 10.01 -1.49 9.01
N THR A 77 9.38 -1.34 7.85
CA THR A 77 8.24 -0.43 7.69
C THR A 77 7.03 -0.90 8.49
N MET A 78 6.81 -2.21 8.60
CA MET A 78 5.81 -2.79 9.51
C MET A 78 6.15 -2.52 10.98
N MET A 79 7.42 -2.67 11.38
CA MET A 79 7.85 -2.43 12.76
C MET A 79 7.74 -0.96 13.17
N LYS A 80 8.22 -0.04 12.31
CA LYS A 80 8.32 1.39 12.62
C LYS A 80 7.04 2.16 12.32
N TYR A 81 6.44 1.93 11.16
CA TYR A 81 5.32 2.71 10.65
C TYR A 81 3.98 1.97 10.76
N ARG A 82 3.98 0.68 11.15
CA ARG A 82 2.78 -0.17 11.24
C ARG A 82 1.99 -0.26 9.93
N VAL A 83 2.72 -0.15 8.82
CA VAL A 83 2.19 -0.35 7.48
C VAL A 83 1.72 -1.79 7.32
N LEU A 84 0.59 -2.00 6.65
CA LEU A 84 0.15 -3.32 6.20
C LEU A 84 0.36 -3.42 4.70
N PHE A 85 0.96 -4.51 4.24
CA PHE A 85 1.23 -4.74 2.81
C PHE A 85 0.06 -5.50 2.17
N ASP A 86 -0.94 -4.73 1.74
CA ASP A 86 -2.03 -5.20 0.87
C ASP A 86 -1.88 -4.65 -0.55
N GLN A 87 -2.86 -4.93 -1.41
CA GLN A 87 -2.84 -4.48 -2.81
C GLN A 87 -2.77 -2.95 -2.94
N ASN A 88 -3.42 -2.21 -2.04
CA ASN A 88 -3.44 -0.76 -2.08
C ASN A 88 -2.05 -0.21 -1.71
N MET A 89 -1.37 -0.82 -0.72
CA MET A 89 0.00 -0.43 -0.41
C MET A 89 0.97 -0.75 -1.57
N ILE A 90 0.78 -1.86 -2.29
CA ILE A 90 1.54 -2.10 -3.52
C ILE A 90 1.23 -1.04 -4.58
N GLN A 91 -0.03 -0.70 -4.80
CA GLN A 91 -0.42 0.36 -5.72
C GLN A 91 0.25 1.68 -5.35
N ASN A 92 0.24 2.08 -4.07
CA ASN A 92 0.93 3.27 -3.59
C ASN A 92 2.42 3.23 -3.93
N ILE A 93 3.10 2.09 -3.75
CA ILE A 93 4.52 1.94 -4.11
C ILE A 93 4.75 2.08 -5.62
N PHE A 94 3.82 1.64 -6.46
CA PHE A 94 3.94 1.76 -7.92
C PHE A 94 3.56 3.15 -8.45
N GLU A 95 2.67 3.87 -7.77
CA GLU A 95 2.19 5.20 -8.17
C GLU A 95 2.88 6.35 -7.42
N THR A 96 3.75 6.05 -6.46
CA THR A 96 4.53 7.06 -5.72
C THR A 96 5.59 7.70 -6.62
N ASN A 97 5.96 8.94 -6.30
CA ASN A 97 7.09 9.62 -6.93
C ASN A 97 8.38 9.44 -6.12
N GLN A 98 9.53 9.79 -6.73
CA GLN A 98 10.83 9.61 -6.08
C GLN A 98 10.96 10.41 -4.78
N ASN A 99 10.34 11.58 -4.68
CA ASN A 99 10.49 12.46 -3.52
C ASN A 99 9.71 11.93 -2.32
N GLU A 100 8.48 11.47 -2.55
CA GLU A 100 7.67 10.81 -1.54
C GLU A 100 8.38 9.55 -1.02
N ALA A 101 8.94 8.74 -1.91
CA ALA A 101 9.71 7.54 -1.52
C ALA A 101 10.97 7.89 -0.70
N LEU A 102 11.72 8.92 -1.10
CA LEU A 102 12.95 9.34 -0.40
C LEU A 102 12.66 9.92 0.98
N ALA A 103 11.49 10.52 1.21
CA ALA A 103 11.10 11.06 2.51
C ALA A 103 11.02 9.97 3.62
N TYR A 104 10.84 8.70 3.24
CA TYR A 104 10.86 7.58 4.18
C TYR A 104 12.26 7.07 4.53
N LEU A 105 13.30 7.51 3.80
CA LEU A 105 14.68 7.14 4.08
C LEU A 105 15.19 7.86 5.31
N SER A 106 15.74 7.08 6.22
CA SER A 106 16.37 7.54 7.45
C SER A 106 17.50 6.60 7.83
N LEU A 107 18.43 7.07 8.67
CA LEU A 107 19.55 6.24 9.10
C LEU A 107 19.10 4.89 9.70
N PRO A 108 18.03 4.81 10.53
CA PRO A 108 17.60 3.53 11.08
C PRO A 108 17.10 2.50 10.06
N ILE A 109 16.37 2.91 9.01
CA ILE A 109 15.95 1.97 7.94
C ILE A 109 17.17 1.48 7.15
N ILE A 110 18.12 2.36 6.86
CA ILE A 110 19.36 2.00 6.15
C ILE A 110 20.16 0.96 6.95
N VAL A 111 20.34 1.20 8.26
CA VAL A 111 21.03 0.27 9.15
C VAL A 111 20.31 -1.07 9.21
N TRP A 112 18.98 -1.07 9.38
CA TRP A 112 18.19 -2.30 9.44
C TRP A 112 18.25 -3.09 8.13
N VAL A 113 18.03 -2.45 6.99
CA VAL A 113 18.07 -3.12 5.67
C VAL A 113 19.47 -3.65 5.37
N THR A 114 20.51 -2.95 5.82
CA THR A 114 21.89 -3.45 5.68
C THR A 114 22.12 -4.70 6.52
N ILE A 115 21.76 -4.66 7.82
CA ILE A 115 22.04 -5.76 8.77
C ILE A 115 21.12 -6.96 8.54
N ALA A 116 19.82 -6.74 8.36
CA ALA A 116 18.82 -7.79 8.23
C ALA A 116 18.49 -8.16 6.77
N GLY A 117 18.95 -7.37 5.80
CA GLY A 117 18.72 -7.60 4.37
C GLY A 117 20.02 -7.95 3.63
N PHE A 118 20.87 -6.95 3.42
CA PHE A 118 22.04 -7.10 2.55
C PHE A 118 23.10 -8.05 3.12
N ILE A 119 23.44 -7.97 4.41
CA ILE A 119 24.45 -8.87 5.00
C ILE A 119 24.03 -10.35 4.85
N PRO A 120 22.82 -10.79 5.26
CA PRO A 120 22.37 -12.17 5.08
C PRO A 120 22.26 -12.57 3.60
N ALA A 121 21.83 -11.65 2.73
CA ALA A 121 21.76 -11.90 1.29
C ALA A 121 23.15 -12.12 0.67
N ILE A 122 24.16 -11.38 1.10
CA ILE A 122 25.56 -11.57 0.65
C ILE A 122 26.12 -12.87 1.23
N LEU A 123 25.90 -13.16 2.52
CA LEU A 123 26.33 -14.40 3.16
C LEU A 123 25.76 -15.64 2.45
N LEU A 124 24.54 -15.58 1.93
CA LEU A 124 23.94 -16.64 1.12
C LEU A 124 24.78 -17.01 -0.12
N PHE A 125 25.48 -16.05 -0.73
CA PHE A 125 26.34 -16.33 -1.88
C PHE A 125 27.61 -17.09 -1.51
N PHE A 126 28.11 -16.92 -0.28
CA PHE A 126 29.27 -17.64 0.24
C PHE A 126 28.94 -19.05 0.75
N VAL A 127 27.66 -19.38 0.94
CA VAL A 127 27.27 -20.74 1.30
C VAL A 127 27.47 -21.68 0.11
N GLU A 128 28.32 -22.68 0.29
CA GLU A 128 28.43 -23.81 -0.62
C GLU A 128 27.21 -24.72 -0.45
N ILE A 129 26.50 -24.96 -1.55
CA ILE A 129 25.31 -25.80 -1.56
C ILE A 129 25.72 -27.14 -2.14
N GLU A 130 25.78 -28.15 -1.29
CA GLU A 130 25.95 -29.54 -1.71
C GLU A 130 24.63 -30.03 -2.33
N TYR A 131 24.71 -30.46 -3.58
CA TYR A 131 23.58 -31.02 -4.32
C TYR A 131 23.73 -32.52 -4.40
N GLU A 132 22.61 -33.24 -4.24
CA GLU A 132 22.57 -34.68 -4.44
C GLU A 132 23.01 -35.06 -5.86
N GLU A 133 23.88 -36.06 -5.98
CA GLU A 133 24.42 -36.54 -7.26
C GLU A 133 23.31 -37.05 -8.20
N LYS A 134 22.25 -37.63 -7.64
CA LYS A 134 21.11 -38.19 -8.37
C LYS A 134 19.89 -37.29 -8.22
N TRP A 135 19.31 -36.84 -9.33
CA TRP A 135 18.16 -35.93 -9.34
C TRP A 135 16.95 -36.46 -8.55
N PHE A 136 16.67 -37.77 -8.63
CA PHE A 136 15.58 -38.40 -7.86
C PHE A 136 15.79 -38.34 -6.34
N LYS A 137 17.05 -38.49 -5.87
CA LYS A 137 17.36 -38.34 -4.44
C LYS A 137 17.11 -36.91 -3.99
N GLY A 138 17.50 -35.92 -4.80
CA GLY A 138 17.23 -34.51 -4.54
C GLY A 138 15.74 -34.17 -4.50
N ILE A 139 14.91 -34.79 -5.35
CA ILE A 139 13.45 -34.65 -5.27
C ILE A 139 12.90 -35.32 -4.02
N LEU A 140 13.36 -36.53 -3.70
CA LEU A 140 12.90 -37.27 -2.53
C LEU A 140 13.20 -36.52 -1.22
N THR A 141 14.41 -35.96 -1.06
CA THR A 141 14.77 -35.20 0.15
C THR A 141 13.93 -33.93 0.29
N ARG A 142 13.66 -33.23 -0.81
CA ARG A 142 12.74 -32.08 -0.84
C ARG A 142 11.31 -32.48 -0.48
N ALA A 143 10.81 -33.56 -1.07
CA ALA A 143 9.48 -34.09 -0.78
C ALA A 143 9.34 -34.51 0.69
N LEU A 144 10.37 -35.16 1.26
CA LEU A 144 10.42 -35.52 2.68
C LEU A 144 10.43 -34.29 3.59
N SER A 145 11.20 -33.25 3.25
CA SER A 145 11.19 -31.98 3.99
C SER A 145 9.81 -31.32 3.97
N MET A 146 9.17 -31.26 2.80
CA MET A 146 7.81 -30.73 2.66
C MET A 146 6.78 -31.57 3.42
N PHE A 147 6.89 -32.89 3.36
CA PHE A 147 6.01 -33.81 4.09
C PHE A 147 6.17 -33.68 5.61
N ALA A 148 7.40 -33.54 6.11
CA ALA A 148 7.68 -33.27 7.52
C ALA A 148 7.06 -31.93 7.97
N SER A 149 7.21 -30.86 7.17
CA SER A 149 6.53 -29.58 7.40
C SER A 149 5.00 -29.75 7.48
N LEU A 150 4.40 -30.52 6.56
CA LEU A 150 2.96 -30.78 6.55
C LEU A 150 2.49 -31.55 7.78
N ILE A 151 3.25 -32.55 8.24
CA ILE A 151 2.94 -33.27 9.48
C ILE A 151 2.92 -32.30 10.66
N VAL A 152 3.94 -31.44 10.79
CA VAL A 152 4.01 -30.46 11.88
C VAL A 152 2.80 -29.52 11.83
N ILE A 153 2.46 -28.99 10.64
CA ILE A 153 1.27 -28.14 10.45
C ILE A 153 0.00 -28.90 10.82
N ALA A 154 -0.14 -30.16 10.40
CA ALA A 154 -1.32 -30.98 10.68
C ALA A 154 -1.48 -31.28 12.18
N VAL A 155 -0.38 -31.57 12.89
CA VAL A 155 -0.38 -31.77 14.35
C VAL A 155 -0.79 -30.49 15.07
N ILE A 156 -0.23 -29.34 14.69
CA ILE A 156 -0.59 -28.04 15.28
C ILE A 156 -2.08 -27.72 15.00
N ALA A 157 -2.55 -27.95 13.78
CA ALA A 157 -3.95 -27.77 13.42
C ALA A 157 -4.87 -28.69 14.24
N ALA A 158 -4.54 -29.97 14.36
CA ALA A 158 -5.34 -30.92 15.15
C ALA A 158 -5.48 -30.49 16.63
N LEU A 159 -4.45 -29.86 17.20
CA LEU A 159 -4.45 -29.42 18.59
C LEU A 159 -5.06 -28.02 18.80
N TYR A 160 -4.90 -27.10 17.86
CA TYR A 160 -5.15 -25.66 18.06
C TYR A 160 -5.94 -24.98 16.92
N TYR A 161 -6.59 -25.72 16.01
CA TYR A 161 -7.31 -25.12 14.86
C TYR A 161 -8.34 -24.06 15.27
N GLN A 162 -9.16 -24.34 16.29
CA GLN A 162 -10.20 -23.40 16.77
C GLN A 162 -9.59 -22.10 17.29
N ASP A 163 -8.46 -22.19 18.00
CA ASP A 163 -7.73 -21.04 18.55
C ASP A 163 -7.20 -20.15 17.40
N TYR A 164 -6.55 -20.77 16.39
CA TYR A 164 -6.07 -20.04 15.20
C TYR A 164 -7.20 -19.42 14.38
N VAL A 165 -8.32 -20.12 14.19
CA VAL A 165 -9.48 -19.59 13.45
C VAL A 165 -10.11 -18.41 14.18
N SER A 166 -10.25 -18.49 15.51
CA SER A 166 -10.78 -17.41 16.33
C SER A 166 -9.89 -16.16 16.25
N VAL A 167 -8.58 -16.31 16.50
CA VAL A 167 -7.63 -15.20 16.41
C VAL A 167 -7.60 -14.61 15.01
N GLY A 168 -7.56 -15.44 13.97
CA GLY A 168 -7.51 -15.01 12.58
C GLY A 168 -8.78 -14.29 12.10
N ARG A 169 -9.97 -14.71 12.57
CA ARG A 169 -11.24 -14.03 12.25
C ARG A 169 -11.35 -12.67 12.95
N ASN A 170 -10.94 -12.59 14.21
CA ASN A 170 -11.02 -11.35 15.00
C ASN A 170 -9.89 -10.36 14.65
N ASN A 171 -8.79 -10.84 14.07
CA ASN A 171 -7.62 -10.04 13.71
C ASN A 171 -7.18 -10.34 12.28
N SER A 172 -8.07 -10.08 11.31
CA SER A 172 -7.81 -10.34 9.88
C SER A 172 -6.55 -9.66 9.33
N ASN A 173 -6.09 -8.59 9.98
CA ASN A 173 -4.87 -7.88 9.61
C ASN A 173 -3.61 -8.70 9.84
N LEU A 174 -3.62 -9.67 10.77
CA LEU A 174 -2.44 -10.46 11.12
C LEU A 174 -1.88 -11.24 9.91
N GLN A 175 -2.76 -11.70 9.02
CA GLN A 175 -2.35 -12.40 7.79
C GLN A 175 -1.55 -11.48 6.85
N ARG A 176 -1.81 -10.17 6.87
CA ARG A 176 -1.12 -9.16 6.05
C ARG A 176 0.23 -8.73 6.65
N GLU A 177 0.58 -9.24 7.83
CA GLU A 177 1.85 -8.97 8.51
C GLU A 177 2.89 -10.09 8.29
N ILE A 178 2.50 -11.20 7.65
CA ILE A 178 3.38 -12.35 7.43
C ILE A 178 4.26 -12.14 6.20
N VAL A 179 5.57 -12.03 6.41
CA VAL A 179 6.61 -11.83 5.40
C VAL A 179 7.19 -13.18 4.98
N PRO A 180 7.43 -13.43 3.67
CA PRO A 180 7.22 -12.54 2.54
C PRO A 180 5.85 -12.68 1.87
N ALA A 181 4.95 -13.51 2.42
CA ALA A 181 3.68 -13.87 1.80
C ALA A 181 2.81 -12.64 1.52
N ASN A 182 2.81 -11.64 2.41
CA ASN A 182 2.02 -10.42 2.31
C ASN A 182 2.32 -9.62 1.03
N PHE A 183 3.57 -9.19 0.83
CA PHE A 183 3.92 -8.37 -0.31
C PHE A 183 4.00 -9.19 -1.60
N VAL A 184 4.45 -10.45 -1.56
CA VAL A 184 4.51 -11.29 -2.76
C VAL A 184 3.11 -11.54 -3.32
N ASN A 185 2.16 -11.96 -2.48
CA ASN A 185 0.78 -12.20 -2.91
C ASN A 185 0.11 -10.90 -3.39
N SER A 186 0.29 -9.80 -2.66
CA SER A 186 -0.29 -8.50 -3.02
C SER A 186 0.28 -7.97 -4.33
N THR A 187 1.58 -8.13 -4.58
CA THR A 187 2.22 -7.74 -5.85
C THR A 187 1.74 -8.59 -7.01
N VAL A 188 1.68 -9.92 -6.86
CA VAL A 188 1.16 -10.80 -7.92
C VAL A 188 -0.28 -10.44 -8.26
N LYS A 189 -1.13 -10.23 -7.25
CA LYS A 189 -2.54 -9.88 -7.45
C LYS A 189 -2.70 -8.49 -8.08
N TYR A 190 -1.89 -7.51 -7.68
CA TYR A 190 -1.86 -6.18 -8.29
C TYR A 190 -1.44 -6.24 -9.76
N VAL A 191 -0.31 -6.88 -10.07
CA VAL A 191 0.19 -7.01 -11.45
C VAL A 191 -0.82 -7.74 -12.32
N TYR A 192 -1.41 -8.82 -11.82
CA TYR A 192 -2.44 -9.55 -12.55
C TYR A 192 -3.65 -8.67 -12.85
N ASN A 193 -4.25 -8.05 -11.83
CA ASN A 193 -5.43 -7.22 -12.01
C ASN A 193 -5.17 -5.99 -12.89
N ARG A 194 -3.98 -5.39 -12.81
CA ARG A 194 -3.67 -4.14 -13.49
C ARG A 194 -3.23 -4.32 -14.95
N TYR A 195 -2.50 -5.41 -15.24
CA TYR A 195 -1.81 -5.58 -16.53
C TYR A 195 -2.12 -6.89 -17.26
N LEU A 196 -2.60 -7.94 -16.58
CA LEU A 196 -2.80 -9.26 -17.17
C LEU A 196 -4.28 -9.67 -17.28
N ALA A 197 -5.16 -9.05 -16.50
CA ALA A 197 -6.60 -9.26 -16.57
C ALA A 197 -7.15 -8.77 -17.91
N GLU A 198 -8.30 -9.33 -18.32
CA GLU A 198 -8.96 -8.96 -19.56
C GLU A 198 -9.26 -7.44 -19.59
N PRO A 199 -8.95 -6.73 -20.69
CA PRO A 199 -9.21 -5.30 -20.79
C PRO A 199 -10.69 -4.99 -20.57
N ILE A 200 -10.98 -4.11 -19.61
CA ILE A 200 -12.33 -3.63 -19.36
C ILE A 200 -12.68 -2.62 -20.47
N PRO A 201 -13.81 -2.76 -21.18
CA PRO A 201 -14.21 -1.79 -22.19
C PRO A 201 -14.49 -0.43 -21.54
N PHE A 202 -14.07 0.63 -22.21
CA PHE A 202 -14.28 1.99 -21.73
C PHE A 202 -15.77 2.34 -21.70
N THR A 203 -16.26 2.79 -20.54
CA THR A 203 -17.68 3.13 -20.32
C THR A 203 -17.89 4.63 -20.31
N THR A 204 -18.76 5.14 -21.18
CA THR A 204 -19.19 6.54 -21.15
C THR A 204 -20.29 6.75 -20.12
N LEU A 205 -20.28 7.91 -19.46
CA LEU A 205 -21.27 8.35 -18.48
C LEU A 205 -21.80 9.74 -18.85
N GLY A 206 -23.02 10.05 -18.40
CA GLY A 206 -23.61 11.38 -18.49
C GLY A 206 -23.83 11.89 -19.92
N ASP A 207 -24.04 10.99 -20.89
CA ASP A 207 -24.31 11.37 -22.29
C ASP A 207 -25.61 12.18 -22.46
N ASP A 208 -26.51 12.10 -21.48
CA ASP A 208 -27.76 12.85 -21.39
C ASP A 208 -27.64 14.13 -20.55
N ALA A 209 -26.48 14.41 -19.95
CA ALA A 209 -26.26 15.56 -19.10
C ALA A 209 -26.41 16.86 -19.88
N LYS A 210 -27.18 17.80 -19.33
CA LYS A 210 -27.42 19.12 -19.92
C LYS A 210 -27.18 20.20 -18.88
N ARG A 211 -26.49 21.26 -19.31
CA ARG A 211 -26.28 22.46 -18.50
C ARG A 211 -27.47 23.41 -18.64
N ASP A 212 -27.95 23.93 -17.51
CA ASP A 212 -28.83 25.09 -17.51
C ASP A 212 -28.00 26.36 -17.72
N THR A 213 -28.30 27.11 -18.78
CA THR A 213 -27.57 28.32 -19.17
C THR A 213 -28.34 29.60 -18.81
N ASN A 214 -29.48 29.50 -18.11
CA ASN A 214 -30.33 30.64 -17.77
C ASN A 214 -29.80 31.54 -16.62
N GLN A 215 -28.51 31.47 -16.30
CA GLN A 215 -27.92 32.32 -15.26
C GLN A 215 -27.45 33.66 -15.81
N SER A 216 -27.73 34.73 -15.06
CA SER A 216 -27.36 36.10 -15.43
C SER A 216 -25.87 36.41 -15.27
N LYS A 217 -25.12 35.57 -14.55
CA LYS A 217 -23.67 35.70 -14.34
C LYS A 217 -22.97 34.35 -14.51
N PRO A 218 -21.73 34.32 -15.01
CA PRO A 218 -20.90 33.12 -15.01
C PRO A 218 -20.69 32.59 -13.57
N THR A 219 -20.66 31.27 -13.42
CA THR A 219 -20.27 30.60 -12.16
C THR A 219 -18.83 30.14 -12.27
N LEU A 220 -17.99 30.55 -11.31
CA LEU A 220 -16.62 30.07 -11.14
C LEU A 220 -16.56 29.22 -9.86
N MET A 221 -16.01 28.02 -9.95
CA MET A 221 -15.86 27.09 -8.82
C MET A 221 -14.42 26.62 -8.70
N PHE A 222 -13.87 26.71 -7.50
CA PHE A 222 -12.61 26.08 -7.14
C PHE A 222 -12.89 24.80 -6.35
N LEU A 223 -12.35 23.67 -6.83
CA LEU A 223 -12.31 22.42 -6.09
C LEU A 223 -10.87 22.20 -5.60
N VAL A 224 -10.64 22.45 -4.32
CA VAL A 224 -9.32 22.22 -3.69
C VAL A 224 -9.28 20.80 -3.15
N VAL A 225 -8.46 19.95 -3.76
CA VAL A 225 -8.23 18.58 -3.29
C VAL A 225 -7.01 18.60 -2.38
N GLY A 226 -7.23 18.51 -1.06
CA GLY A 226 -6.15 18.50 -0.08
C GLY A 226 -5.50 17.12 0.10
N GLU A 227 -4.32 17.10 0.71
CA GLU A 227 -3.54 15.88 0.97
C GLU A 227 -3.30 15.69 2.48
N THR A 228 -3.48 14.45 2.98
CA THR A 228 -3.21 13.97 4.36
C THR A 228 -3.90 14.71 5.54
N ALA A 229 -4.47 15.90 5.32
CA ALA A 229 -5.16 16.69 6.34
C ALA A 229 -6.35 15.91 6.93
N ARG A 230 -6.52 15.99 8.25
CA ARG A 230 -7.53 15.18 8.97
C ARG A 230 -8.43 16.04 9.86
N GLY A 231 -9.73 15.76 9.84
CA GLY A 231 -10.74 16.53 10.57
C GLY A 231 -10.48 16.68 12.08
N LYS A 232 -9.82 15.69 12.72
CA LYS A 232 -9.44 15.76 14.15
C LYS A 232 -8.55 16.97 14.50
N ASN A 233 -7.83 17.52 13.53
CA ASN A 233 -6.88 18.62 13.72
C ASN A 233 -7.35 19.95 13.12
N PHE A 234 -8.61 20.06 12.72
CA PHE A 234 -9.23 21.31 12.29
C PHE A 234 -9.86 22.03 13.48
N SER A 235 -9.41 23.26 13.75
CA SER A 235 -9.96 24.12 14.80
C SER A 235 -11.45 24.41 14.62
N MET A 236 -11.89 24.60 13.37
CA MET A 236 -13.31 24.77 13.02
C MET A 236 -14.15 23.52 13.34
N ASN A 237 -13.53 22.37 13.59
CA ASN A 237 -14.17 21.12 13.98
C ASN A 237 -13.99 20.82 15.49
N GLY A 238 -13.53 21.80 16.28
CA GLY A 238 -13.37 21.68 17.73
C GLY A 238 -11.98 21.29 18.21
N TYR A 239 -10.95 21.34 17.34
CA TYR A 239 -9.56 21.13 17.78
C TYR A 239 -9.06 22.32 18.61
N GLU A 240 -8.37 22.04 19.72
CA GLU A 240 -7.99 23.04 20.73
C GLU A 240 -7.00 24.10 20.22
N LYS A 241 -6.18 23.78 19.21
CA LYS A 241 -5.25 24.74 18.62
C LYS A 241 -5.88 25.40 17.41
N ASP A 242 -5.72 26.72 17.28
CA ASP A 242 -6.18 27.50 16.14
C ASP A 242 -5.36 27.17 14.88
N THR A 243 -5.78 26.14 14.14
CA THR A 243 -5.15 25.66 12.91
C THR A 243 -5.78 26.24 11.64
N ASN A 244 -6.89 26.98 11.76
CA ASN A 244 -7.55 27.64 10.64
C ASN A 244 -7.76 29.15 10.90
N PRO A 245 -6.73 29.90 11.35
CA PRO A 245 -6.90 31.26 11.85
C PRO A 245 -7.31 32.27 10.76
N PHE A 246 -6.97 31.99 9.50
CA PHE A 246 -7.29 32.84 8.36
C PHE A 246 -8.64 32.46 7.77
N THR A 247 -8.84 31.18 7.44
CA THR A 247 -10.07 30.67 6.81
C THR A 247 -11.31 30.92 7.67
N SER A 248 -11.21 30.74 8.99
CA SER A 248 -12.33 30.99 9.91
C SER A 248 -12.81 32.45 9.90
N LYS A 249 -11.95 33.40 9.50
CA LYS A 249 -12.24 34.84 9.47
C LYS A 249 -12.70 35.33 8.09
N SER A 250 -12.61 34.52 7.05
CA SER A 250 -12.94 34.92 5.67
C SER A 250 -14.45 35.15 5.43
N GLY A 251 -15.32 34.78 6.38
CA GLY A 251 -16.77 34.94 6.27
C GLY A 251 -17.41 33.91 5.31
N GLY A 252 -18.63 33.46 5.61
CA GLY A 252 -19.37 32.54 4.75
C GLY A 252 -18.81 31.11 4.63
N VAL A 253 -17.79 30.75 5.42
CA VAL A 253 -17.19 29.41 5.40
C VAL A 253 -18.05 28.44 6.21
N ILE A 254 -18.40 27.31 5.59
CA ILE A 254 -19.12 26.21 6.23
C ILE A 254 -18.14 25.06 6.46
N SER A 255 -18.00 24.64 7.71
CA SER A 255 -17.19 23.46 8.07
C SER A 255 -18.08 22.23 8.28
N PHE A 256 -17.69 21.11 7.71
CA PHE A 256 -18.36 19.82 7.88
C PHE A 256 -17.58 18.94 8.85
N ASN A 257 -18.20 18.58 9.98
CA ASN A 257 -17.53 17.87 11.07
C ASN A 257 -17.55 16.34 10.93
N ASP A 258 -18.45 15.78 10.11
CA ASP A 258 -18.54 14.34 9.89
C ASP A 258 -18.40 13.99 8.41
N VAL A 259 -17.16 14.08 7.93
CA VAL A 259 -16.78 13.71 6.57
C VAL A 259 -15.77 12.57 6.64
N ARG A 260 -15.92 11.58 5.76
CA ARG A 260 -15.05 10.40 5.67
C ARG A 260 -14.57 10.25 4.24
N SER A 261 -13.28 9.94 4.08
CA SER A 261 -12.68 9.67 2.78
C SER A 261 -13.14 8.34 2.21
N CYS A 262 -13.00 8.19 0.88
CA CYS A 262 -13.21 6.91 0.21
C CYS A 262 -12.10 5.90 0.58
N GLY A 263 -10.83 6.32 0.49
CA GLY A 263 -9.68 5.53 0.90
C GLY A 263 -8.81 6.23 1.94
N THR A 264 -7.69 5.62 2.29
CA THR A 264 -6.66 6.20 3.17
C THR A 264 -5.35 6.45 2.43
N ALA A 265 -5.41 6.49 1.10
CA ALA A 265 -4.28 6.75 0.22
C ALA A 265 -4.77 7.50 -1.02
N THR A 266 -3.95 8.41 -1.54
CA THR A 266 -4.25 9.28 -2.68
C THR A 266 -4.63 8.46 -3.92
N ALA A 267 -3.89 7.39 -4.20
CA ALA A 267 -4.12 6.46 -5.32
C ALA A 267 -5.51 5.77 -5.28
N VAL A 268 -6.17 5.72 -4.12
CA VAL A 268 -7.53 5.17 -3.98
C VAL A 268 -8.56 6.28 -3.87
N SER A 269 -8.29 7.29 -3.01
CA SER A 269 -9.26 8.34 -2.69
C SER A 269 -9.57 9.25 -3.87
N VAL A 270 -8.54 9.64 -4.63
CA VAL A 270 -8.70 10.59 -5.75
C VAL A 270 -9.52 9.95 -6.89
N PRO A 271 -9.16 8.78 -7.45
CA PRO A 271 -10.00 8.17 -8.48
C PRO A 271 -11.42 7.86 -7.98
N CYS A 272 -11.57 7.43 -6.73
CA CYS A 272 -12.88 7.13 -6.16
C CYS A 272 -13.81 8.34 -6.08
N MET A 273 -13.34 9.47 -5.52
CA MET A 273 -14.19 10.64 -5.30
C MET A 273 -14.61 11.34 -6.61
N PHE A 274 -13.85 11.14 -7.69
CA PHE A 274 -14.18 11.63 -9.03
C PHE A 274 -14.91 10.59 -9.90
N SER A 275 -15.10 9.36 -9.41
CA SER A 275 -15.89 8.33 -10.09
C SER A 275 -17.38 8.43 -9.73
N ASN A 276 -18.22 7.66 -10.43
CA ASN A 276 -19.62 7.46 -10.05
C ASN A 276 -19.83 6.35 -8.99
N MET A 277 -18.76 5.85 -8.37
CA MET A 277 -18.80 4.70 -7.46
C MET A 277 -18.77 5.14 -6.00
N GLY A 278 -19.59 4.48 -5.18
CA GLY A 278 -19.52 4.61 -3.73
C GLY A 278 -18.29 3.89 -3.16
N ARG A 279 -17.92 4.25 -1.93
CA ARG A 279 -16.75 3.68 -1.24
C ARG A 279 -16.73 2.15 -1.18
N LYS A 280 -17.90 1.51 -1.00
CA LYS A 280 -17.97 0.05 -0.82
C LYS A 280 -17.86 -0.70 -2.14
N GLU A 281 -18.24 -0.06 -3.24
CA GLU A 281 -18.29 -0.62 -4.58
C GLU A 281 -17.17 -0.10 -5.50
N PHE A 282 -16.25 0.71 -4.96
CA PHE A 282 -15.15 1.29 -5.73
C PHE A 282 -14.22 0.19 -6.24
N ASP A 283 -13.97 0.23 -7.54
CA ASP A 283 -13.02 -0.62 -8.24
C ASP A 283 -12.16 0.29 -9.13
N ASP A 284 -10.85 0.34 -8.83
CA ASP A 284 -9.91 1.24 -9.49
C ASP A 284 -9.80 0.96 -11.01
N ASN A 285 -9.78 -0.31 -11.39
CA ASN A 285 -9.71 -0.69 -12.80
C ASN A 285 -10.97 -0.26 -13.55
N ARG A 286 -12.16 -0.43 -12.97
CA ARG A 286 -13.41 0.03 -13.56
C ARG A 286 -13.44 1.56 -13.65
N ALA A 287 -13.01 2.26 -12.59
CA ALA A 287 -13.02 3.71 -12.55
C ALA A 287 -12.10 4.32 -13.62
N ARG A 288 -10.90 3.75 -13.82
CA ARG A 288 -9.96 4.16 -14.88
C ARG A 288 -10.49 3.90 -16.29
N ASN A 289 -11.35 2.87 -16.45
CA ASN A 289 -12.01 2.53 -17.71
C ASN A 289 -13.44 3.08 -17.78
N SER A 290 -13.72 4.18 -17.10
CA SER A 290 -14.97 4.92 -17.23
C SER A 290 -14.71 6.42 -17.22
N GLU A 291 -15.66 7.17 -17.78
CA GLU A 291 -15.72 8.60 -17.52
C GLU A 291 -16.05 8.88 -16.05
N GLY A 292 -15.56 10.02 -15.54
CA GLY A 292 -15.80 10.51 -14.20
C GLY A 292 -16.48 11.88 -14.19
N LEU A 293 -16.48 12.50 -13.02
CA LEU A 293 -17.09 13.82 -12.78
C LEU A 293 -16.59 14.87 -13.77
N LEU A 294 -15.27 14.95 -13.99
CA LEU A 294 -14.67 15.97 -14.86
C LEU A 294 -15.08 15.78 -16.32
N ASP A 295 -15.15 14.53 -16.80
CA ASP A 295 -15.57 14.24 -18.18
C ASP A 295 -17.01 14.67 -18.43
N VAL A 296 -17.92 14.33 -17.50
CA VAL A 296 -19.34 14.69 -17.61
C VAL A 296 -19.51 16.21 -17.58
N LEU A 297 -18.80 16.91 -16.68
CA LEU A 297 -18.84 18.38 -16.63
C LEU A 297 -18.33 18.99 -17.95
N GLN A 298 -17.23 18.48 -18.50
CA GLN A 298 -16.66 18.96 -19.76
C GLN A 298 -17.63 18.75 -20.93
N LYS A 299 -18.31 17.59 -21.01
CA LYS A 299 -19.35 17.32 -22.02
C LYS A 299 -20.48 18.34 -22.01
N THR A 300 -20.82 18.87 -20.83
CA THR A 300 -21.85 19.91 -20.71
C THR A 300 -21.37 21.32 -21.06
N GLY A 301 -20.13 21.47 -21.55
CA GLY A 301 -19.54 22.74 -21.95
C GLY A 301 -19.05 23.59 -20.76
N ILE A 302 -18.77 22.96 -19.62
CA ILE A 302 -18.07 23.62 -18.50
C ILE A 302 -16.58 23.62 -18.81
N SER A 303 -15.94 24.79 -18.73
CA SER A 303 -14.48 24.88 -18.82
C SER A 303 -13.87 24.32 -17.54
N ILE A 304 -12.94 23.38 -17.68
CA ILE A 304 -12.25 22.70 -16.58
C ILE A 304 -10.76 22.88 -16.77
N PHE A 305 -10.08 23.18 -15.67
CA PHE A 305 -8.63 23.24 -15.62
C PHE A 305 -8.14 22.61 -14.31
N TRP A 306 -7.19 21.69 -14.40
CA TRP A 306 -6.60 21.01 -13.24
C TRP A 306 -5.14 21.44 -13.04
N LYS A 307 -4.80 21.93 -11.85
CA LYS A 307 -3.42 22.25 -11.46
C LYS A 307 -2.94 21.25 -10.42
N GLU A 308 -1.83 20.59 -10.71
CA GLU A 308 -1.32 19.46 -9.95
C GLU A 308 -0.02 19.80 -9.22
N ASN A 309 0.04 19.51 -7.91
CA ASN A 309 1.21 19.74 -7.05
C ASN A 309 1.49 18.56 -6.08
N ASP A 310 0.84 17.41 -6.25
CA ASP A 310 0.90 16.25 -5.36
C ASP A 310 1.40 14.97 -6.07
N GLY A 311 2.25 15.17 -7.10
CA GLY A 311 2.85 14.08 -7.86
C GLY A 311 1.83 13.27 -8.68
N GLY A 312 0.78 13.94 -9.15
CA GLY A 312 -0.09 13.46 -10.23
C GLY A 312 -1.55 13.28 -9.83
N CYS A 313 -2.45 13.57 -10.76
CA CYS A 313 -3.91 13.49 -10.57
C CYS A 313 -4.48 12.05 -10.58
N LYS A 314 -3.60 11.04 -10.54
CA LYS A 314 -3.93 9.59 -10.49
C LYS A 314 -4.86 9.12 -11.63
N GLY A 315 -4.83 9.81 -12.77
CA GLY A 315 -5.61 9.49 -13.97
C GLY A 315 -6.95 10.22 -14.09
N VAL A 316 -7.33 11.02 -13.09
CA VAL A 316 -8.60 11.76 -13.09
C VAL A 316 -8.59 12.92 -14.09
N CYS A 317 -7.43 13.55 -14.28
CA CYS A 317 -7.29 14.74 -15.12
C CYS A 317 -6.84 14.44 -16.56
N ASP A 318 -6.59 13.19 -16.93
CA ASP A 318 -5.98 12.79 -18.22
C ASP A 318 -6.76 13.27 -19.46
N ARG A 319 -8.06 13.53 -19.31
CA ARG A 319 -8.97 13.91 -20.40
C ARG A 319 -9.49 15.35 -20.31
N VAL A 320 -8.92 16.15 -19.41
CA VAL A 320 -9.24 17.58 -19.28
C VAL A 320 -7.95 18.42 -19.32
N PRO A 321 -8.02 19.71 -19.69
CA PRO A 321 -6.88 20.61 -19.61
C PRO A 321 -6.25 20.58 -18.20
N ASN A 322 -4.96 20.29 -18.14
CA ASN A 322 -4.23 20.19 -16.87
C ASN A 322 -2.77 20.65 -17.01
N ILE A 323 -2.18 21.02 -15.87
CA ILE A 323 -0.76 21.33 -15.73
C ILE A 323 -0.22 20.66 -14.46
N GLU A 324 0.93 20.02 -14.58
CA GLU A 324 1.73 19.56 -13.45
C GLU A 324 2.83 20.58 -13.17
N ILE A 325 2.92 21.00 -11.91
CA ILE A 325 3.83 22.07 -11.50
C ILE A 325 5.25 21.51 -11.41
N GLU A 326 6.11 22.04 -12.26
CA GLU A 326 7.53 21.69 -12.29
C GLU A 326 8.32 22.55 -11.29
N PRO A 327 8.98 21.96 -10.29
CA PRO A 327 9.71 22.72 -9.26
C PRO A 327 10.76 23.68 -9.80
N LYS A 328 11.34 23.37 -10.97
CA LYS A 328 12.40 24.16 -11.62
C LYS A 328 11.89 25.50 -12.13
N ASP A 329 10.61 25.58 -12.50
CA ASP A 329 10.02 26.79 -13.09
C ASP A 329 9.59 27.78 -12.00
N HIS A 330 9.48 27.32 -10.75
CA HIS A 330 9.00 28.11 -9.61
C HIS A 330 9.98 28.11 -8.41
N PRO A 331 11.25 28.54 -8.58
CA PRO A 331 12.28 28.46 -7.53
C PRO A 331 11.97 29.28 -6.26
N LYS A 332 11.00 30.20 -6.31
CA LYS A 332 10.53 30.96 -5.14
C LYS A 332 9.65 30.14 -4.21
N PHE A 333 8.90 29.18 -4.75
CA PHE A 333 7.92 28.37 -4.03
C PHE A 333 8.38 26.92 -3.86
N CYS A 334 9.47 26.53 -4.52
CA CYS A 334 9.92 25.16 -4.57
C CYS A 334 11.35 25.00 -4.04
N ASP A 335 11.56 23.98 -3.21
CA ASP A 335 12.89 23.54 -2.78
C ASP A 335 13.23 22.24 -3.49
N LYS A 336 14.10 22.36 -4.50
CA LYS A 336 14.60 21.30 -5.39
C LYS A 336 13.50 20.52 -6.10
N ASN A 337 12.79 19.66 -5.37
CA ASN A 337 11.89 18.66 -5.91
C ASN A 337 10.47 18.74 -5.32
N THR A 338 10.19 19.65 -4.37
CA THR A 338 8.85 19.83 -3.78
C THR A 338 8.50 21.31 -3.72
N CYS A 339 7.21 21.63 -3.83
CA CYS A 339 6.72 23.01 -3.81
C CYS A 339 5.70 23.25 -2.69
N TYR A 340 5.69 24.46 -2.15
CA TYR A 340 4.57 24.96 -1.34
C TYR A 340 3.34 25.16 -2.23
N ASP A 341 2.15 24.77 -1.76
CA ASP A 341 0.89 24.85 -2.54
C ASP A 341 0.53 26.26 -3.03
N GLU A 342 1.13 27.30 -2.46
CA GLU A 342 1.02 28.68 -2.95
C GLU A 342 1.40 28.82 -4.44
N VAL A 343 2.24 27.90 -4.95
CA VAL A 343 2.62 27.84 -6.37
C VAL A 343 1.41 27.64 -7.29
N VAL A 344 0.36 26.95 -6.83
CA VAL A 344 -0.88 26.71 -7.60
C VAL A 344 -1.63 28.02 -7.90
N LEU A 345 -1.39 29.07 -7.10
CA LEU A 345 -2.00 30.38 -7.29
C LEU A 345 -1.27 31.25 -8.32
N GLN A 346 -0.08 30.84 -8.80
CA GLN A 346 0.62 31.56 -9.86
C GLN A 346 -0.23 31.54 -11.14
N ASP A 347 -0.27 32.68 -11.84
CA ASP A 347 -1.01 32.87 -13.10
C ASP A 347 -2.53 32.62 -13.01
N LEU A 348 -3.09 32.55 -11.80
CA LEU A 348 -4.51 32.25 -11.62
C LEU A 348 -5.41 33.27 -12.35
N ASP A 349 -5.09 34.56 -12.26
CA ASP A 349 -5.91 35.63 -12.87
C ASP A 349 -5.98 35.52 -14.40
N SER A 350 -4.91 35.07 -15.07
CA SER A 350 -4.91 34.88 -16.53
C SER A 350 -5.62 33.60 -16.96
N GLU A 351 -5.66 32.59 -16.09
CA GLU A 351 -6.35 31.31 -16.33
C GLU A 351 -7.88 31.42 -16.15
N ILE A 352 -8.35 32.36 -15.32
CA ILE A 352 -9.79 32.56 -15.06
C ILE A 352 -10.43 33.71 -15.86
N ALA A 353 -9.62 34.49 -16.61
CA ALA A 353 -10.04 35.71 -17.31
C ALA A 353 -10.93 35.49 -18.54
#